data_AF-A0A956BGH5-F1
#
_entry.id   AF-A0A956BGH5-F1
#
_cell.length_a   1.000
_cell.length_b   1.000
_cell.length_c   1.000
_cell.angle_alpha   90.00
_cell.angle_beta   90.00
_cell.angle_gamma   90.00
#
_symmetry.space_group_name_H-M   'P 1'
#
loop_
_entity.id
_entity.type
_entity.pdbx_description
1 polymer ?
#
loop_
_entity_poly.entity_id
_entity_poly.type
_entity_poly.pdbx_seq_one_letter_code
_entity_poly.pdbx_strand_id
1 'polypeptide(L)'
;MTKTLVSMHQVKALWVLALVLVLPPTGHTQSVPGQVVSSRAHLLADAGGVDGPLRDVLDRSVSEVGFGGSIRFESPDVWTYLPALEAAGVIFDQPGKPICVGRVCSAFVPFDALEMLEFAPGVERVEPAWVPSFEPLMDTIEPLGAYDVQTMGPVRGLTGAGVTIGDLDRPIDFYHPSFFNADGGTFEWFDQNENGEFDLGEPIDYDRDGEPSESEITSLLEGTQHWEGALVSRWRNRDNGFTLGEDWVYLDLNQNGHRDYGTEAGFSDTDPAFGEPIFVADNLNRNQRLDAGERFIALGSSKLSAVVWGNAQYYRGEDLTTADNANLGDLDRSHGTSVAGILAGGQGGRLDEIGIAPGSDLVSLINMATPDGDQRILAMAAAQDLGIDIVIHEYGAWTWVAMDGSGNLEAAMDAARGMGQLQVNPAGNLADSGKHTSVTISSEPVDILFDVDDGFYGDLEVVYLSLHWPATDEEVHIEITVPGDDPVEFGAGGWLAATDNASLWSRTDRTARGMDMRDVLISPPSGEDVVTYGRYRLRVWTEASPRTLHAFLADPLSGWGRAE
;
A
#
# COMPACT_ATOMS: atom_id res chain seq x y z
N MET A 1 3.28 36.53 -64.81
CA MET A 1 1.83 36.75 -64.67
C MET A 1 1.18 35.43 -65.02
N THR A 2 0.62 34.60 -64.14
CA THR A 2 0.17 34.74 -62.76
C THR A 2 0.27 33.31 -62.19
N LYS A 3 1.10 33.09 -61.18
CA LYS A 3 1.18 31.81 -60.45
C LYS A 3 0.27 31.96 -59.23
N THR A 4 -0.77 31.14 -59.15
CA THR A 4 -1.65 31.05 -57.99
C THR A 4 -1.34 29.76 -57.25
N LEU A 5 -0.94 29.89 -55.98
CA LEU A 5 -0.85 28.81 -55.01
C LEU A 5 -2.25 28.21 -54.76
N VAL A 6 -2.33 26.89 -54.69
CA VAL A 6 -3.34 26.18 -53.90
C VAL A 6 -2.59 25.16 -53.05
N SER A 7 -2.80 25.24 -51.75
CA SER A 7 -2.09 24.51 -50.71
C SER A 7 -2.47 23.03 -50.67
N MET A 8 -1.46 22.19 -50.47
CA MET A 8 -1.59 20.79 -50.06
C MET A 8 -2.10 20.72 -48.62
N HIS A 9 -3.42 20.63 -48.43
CA HIS A 9 -4.06 20.12 -47.21
C HIS A 9 -5.38 19.49 -47.66
N GLN A 10 -5.36 18.20 -48.02
CA GLN A 10 -6.50 17.27 -48.07
C GLN A 10 -6.13 16.01 -48.86
N VAL A 11 -5.32 15.13 -48.24
CA VAL A 11 -5.29 13.68 -48.54
C VAL A 11 -4.99 12.98 -47.23
N LYS A 12 -6.03 12.80 -46.39
CA LYS A 12 -6.08 11.90 -45.21
C LYS A 12 -7.44 12.12 -44.51
N ALA A 13 -8.51 11.64 -45.12
CA ALA A 13 -9.85 11.59 -44.51
C ALA A 13 -10.77 10.67 -45.31
N LEU A 14 -10.35 9.42 -45.49
CA LEU A 14 -11.21 8.32 -45.96
C LEU A 14 -10.44 7.04 -45.62
N TRP A 15 -11.11 6.10 -44.94
CA TRP A 15 -10.60 4.88 -44.30
C TRP A 15 -10.22 4.98 -42.82
N VAL A 16 -11.22 5.18 -41.94
CA VAL A 16 -11.46 4.35 -40.75
C VAL A 16 -12.96 4.46 -40.44
N LEU A 17 -13.77 3.61 -41.07
CA LEU A 17 -15.11 3.29 -40.60
C LEU A 17 -15.10 1.76 -40.41
N ALA A 18 -14.29 1.33 -39.44
CA ALA A 18 -14.38 -0.02 -38.92
C ALA A 18 -15.54 -0.03 -37.93
N LEU A 19 -16.70 -0.41 -38.45
CA LEU A 19 -17.85 -0.82 -37.67
C LEU A 19 -17.39 -2.04 -36.84
N VAL A 20 -16.92 -1.81 -35.60
CA VAL A 20 -16.75 -2.88 -34.63
C VAL A 20 -18.14 -3.28 -34.17
N LEU A 21 -18.80 -4.11 -34.98
CA LEU A 21 -19.84 -5.00 -34.49
C LEU A 21 -19.12 -5.99 -33.57
N VAL A 22 -18.99 -5.64 -32.29
CA VAL A 22 -18.81 -6.64 -31.23
C VAL A 22 -20.10 -7.46 -31.26
N LEU A 23 -20.08 -8.57 -32.00
CA LEU A 23 -21.07 -9.61 -31.74
C LEU A 23 -20.83 -10.03 -30.29
N PRO A 24 -21.84 -9.96 -29.39
CA PRO A 24 -21.65 -10.49 -28.05
C PRO A 24 -21.21 -11.95 -28.18
N PRO A 25 -20.28 -12.44 -27.35
CA PRO A 25 -19.93 -13.84 -27.35
C PRO A 25 -21.22 -14.63 -27.08
N THR A 26 -21.77 -15.25 -28.13
CA THR A 26 -22.93 -16.11 -28.06
C THR A 26 -22.45 -17.47 -27.58
N GLY A 27 -22.07 -17.50 -26.31
CA GLY A 27 -21.67 -18.68 -25.59
C GLY A 27 -21.90 -18.40 -24.12
N HIS A 28 -22.91 -19.01 -23.54
CA HIS A 28 -23.02 -19.18 -22.09
C HIS A 28 -21.79 -19.98 -21.64
N THR A 29 -20.67 -19.32 -21.38
CA THR A 29 -19.62 -19.89 -20.55
C THR A 29 -20.12 -19.81 -19.12
N GLN A 30 -20.81 -20.88 -18.69
CA GLN A 30 -21.06 -21.08 -17.27
C GLN A 30 -19.71 -20.99 -16.55
N SER A 31 -19.66 -20.20 -15.47
CA SER A 31 -18.51 -20.18 -14.57
C SER A 31 -18.29 -21.61 -14.06
N VAL A 32 -17.17 -22.22 -14.46
CA VAL A 32 -16.76 -23.51 -13.91
C VAL A 32 -16.22 -23.22 -12.51
N PRO A 33 -16.63 -23.97 -11.46
CA PRO A 33 -16.04 -23.81 -10.13
C PRO A 33 -14.51 -23.88 -10.20
N GLY A 34 -13.84 -22.85 -9.68
CA GLY A 34 -12.38 -22.76 -9.68
C GLY A 34 -11.78 -22.38 -11.03
N GLN A 35 -12.22 -21.28 -11.64
CA GLN A 35 -11.50 -20.69 -12.78
C GLN A 35 -10.02 -20.56 -12.43
N VAL A 36 -9.16 -21.09 -13.30
CA VAL A 36 -7.71 -21.08 -13.09
C VAL A 36 -7.21 -19.66 -13.30
N VAL A 37 -7.62 -18.97 -14.35
CA VAL A 37 -7.30 -17.56 -14.57
C VAL A 37 -8.41 -16.68 -14.01
N SER A 38 -8.07 -15.80 -13.07
CA SER A 38 -9.05 -14.89 -12.45
C SER A 38 -9.73 -13.97 -13.46
N SER A 39 -10.96 -13.57 -13.16
CA SER A 39 -11.73 -12.58 -13.93
C SER A 39 -10.93 -11.30 -14.22
N ARG A 40 -10.16 -10.83 -13.24
CA ARG A 40 -9.30 -9.65 -13.33
C ARG A 40 -8.19 -9.80 -14.37
N ALA A 41 -7.53 -10.95 -14.46
CA ALA A 41 -6.46 -11.15 -15.44
C ALA A 41 -6.97 -11.00 -16.88
N HIS A 42 -8.20 -11.47 -17.13
CA HIS A 42 -8.85 -11.27 -18.42
C HIS A 42 -9.29 -9.83 -18.64
N LEU A 43 -9.79 -9.13 -17.62
CA LEU A 43 -10.08 -7.69 -17.73
C LEU A 43 -8.83 -6.93 -18.18
N LEU A 44 -7.69 -7.21 -17.55
CA LEU A 44 -6.44 -6.55 -17.91
C LEU A 44 -6.01 -6.86 -19.34
N ALA A 45 -6.25 -8.08 -19.84
CA ALA A 45 -5.98 -8.43 -21.23
C ALA A 45 -6.92 -7.70 -22.21
N ASP A 46 -8.21 -7.64 -21.88
CA ASP A 46 -9.22 -6.94 -22.67
C ASP A 46 -8.96 -5.43 -22.68
N ALA A 47 -8.53 -4.86 -21.55
CA ALA A 47 -8.23 -3.44 -21.37
C ALA A 47 -6.84 -3.05 -21.89
N GLY A 48 -5.84 -3.91 -21.77
CA GLY A 48 -4.46 -3.67 -22.26
C GLY A 48 -4.37 -3.55 -23.79
N GLY A 49 -5.39 -4.04 -24.51
CA GLY A 49 -5.58 -3.80 -25.94
C GLY A 49 -6.34 -2.52 -26.29
N VAL A 50 -6.79 -1.74 -25.30
CA VAL A 50 -7.64 -0.55 -25.47
C VAL A 50 -6.88 0.69 -24.98
N ASP A 51 -6.58 1.63 -25.88
CA ASP A 51 -6.24 2.99 -25.49
C ASP A 51 -7.46 3.59 -24.76
N GLY A 52 -7.36 3.92 -23.47
CA GLY A 52 -8.47 4.47 -22.70
C GLY A 52 -8.20 4.70 -21.21
N PRO A 53 -9.15 5.32 -20.48
CA PRO A 53 -8.99 5.77 -19.08
C PRO A 53 -8.65 4.64 -18.11
N LEU A 54 -9.02 3.39 -18.42
CA LEU A 54 -8.57 2.21 -17.68
C LEU A 54 -7.05 2.15 -17.57
N ARG A 55 -6.30 2.48 -18.63
CA ARG A 55 -4.84 2.41 -18.64
C ARG A 55 -4.18 3.41 -17.69
N ASP A 56 -4.81 4.56 -17.48
CA ASP A 56 -4.31 5.59 -16.56
C ASP A 56 -4.58 5.23 -15.09
N VAL A 57 -5.62 4.40 -14.84
CA VAL A 57 -5.95 3.89 -13.50
C VAL A 57 -5.30 2.53 -13.19
N LEU A 58 -4.92 1.77 -14.22
CA LEU A 58 -4.13 0.56 -14.06
C LEU A 58 -2.71 0.94 -13.62
N ASP A 59 -2.38 0.59 -12.38
CA ASP A 59 -1.08 0.83 -11.74
C ASP A 59 0.09 0.27 -12.57
N ARG A 60 1.32 0.66 -12.20
CA ARG A 60 2.61 0.19 -12.72
C ARG A 60 2.73 -1.34 -12.83
N SER A 61 1.87 -2.12 -12.18
CA SER A 61 1.78 -3.58 -12.31
C SER A 61 1.26 -4.10 -13.66
N VAL A 62 0.79 -3.25 -14.58
CA VAL A 62 0.30 -3.67 -15.89
C VAL A 62 1.11 -3.01 -17.00
N SER A 63 1.45 -3.77 -18.03
CA SER A 63 2.17 -3.32 -19.22
C SER A 63 1.32 -3.59 -20.48
N GLU A 64 1.78 -3.10 -21.64
CA GLU A 64 1.12 -3.37 -22.92
C GLU A 64 1.04 -4.86 -23.30
N VAL A 65 1.87 -5.70 -22.68
CA VAL A 65 2.04 -7.11 -23.07
C VAL A 65 1.66 -8.11 -21.97
N GLY A 66 1.30 -7.64 -20.78
CA GLY A 66 0.97 -8.50 -19.64
C GLY A 66 0.96 -7.75 -18.32
N PHE A 67 0.90 -8.50 -17.22
CA PHE A 67 0.82 -7.95 -15.86
C PHE A 67 1.72 -8.69 -14.87
N GLY A 68 2.18 -7.98 -13.85
CA GLY A 68 2.76 -8.56 -12.64
C GLY A 68 1.67 -9.18 -11.79
N GLY A 69 1.90 -10.40 -11.30
CA GLY A 69 0.91 -11.17 -10.55
C GLY A 69 1.48 -12.38 -9.86
N SER A 70 0.59 -13.28 -9.46
CA SER A 70 0.94 -14.51 -8.77
C SER A 70 0.27 -15.72 -9.39
N ILE A 71 0.98 -16.84 -9.36
CA ILE A 71 0.52 -18.15 -9.80
C ILE A 71 0.55 -19.10 -8.61
N ARG A 72 -0.60 -19.68 -8.27
CA ARG A 72 -0.75 -20.74 -7.28
C ARG A 72 -0.75 -22.09 -7.97
N PHE A 73 0.04 -23.01 -7.42
CA PHE A 73 0.20 -24.36 -7.93
C PHE A 73 -0.53 -25.38 -7.04
N GLU A 74 -0.91 -26.51 -7.64
CA GLU A 74 -1.50 -27.65 -6.92
C GLU A 74 -0.54 -28.27 -5.90
N SER A 75 0.77 -28.15 -6.12
CA SER A 75 1.83 -28.73 -5.28
C SER A 75 2.99 -27.74 -5.10
N PRO A 76 3.73 -27.80 -3.99
CA PRO A 76 4.97 -27.02 -3.82
C PRO A 76 6.10 -27.43 -4.78
N ASP A 77 6.00 -28.58 -5.46
CA ASP A 77 6.98 -29.03 -6.47
C ASP A 77 6.82 -28.30 -7.82
N VAL A 78 6.86 -26.96 -7.76
CA VAL A 78 6.58 -26.05 -8.89
C VAL A 78 7.49 -26.28 -10.09
N TRP A 79 8.71 -26.79 -9.85
CA TRP A 79 9.76 -27.08 -10.83
C TRP A 79 9.30 -27.93 -12.00
N THR A 80 8.32 -28.79 -11.79
CA THR A 80 7.78 -29.68 -12.82
C THR A 80 7.06 -28.91 -13.93
N TYR A 81 6.54 -27.73 -13.61
CA TYR A 81 5.68 -26.94 -14.49
C TYR A 81 6.42 -25.76 -15.16
N LEU A 82 7.48 -25.25 -14.54
CA LEU A 82 8.17 -24.04 -14.99
C LEU A 82 8.61 -24.06 -16.46
N PRO A 83 9.21 -25.13 -17.01
CA PRO A 83 9.66 -25.09 -18.40
C PRO A 83 8.54 -24.84 -19.41
N ALA A 84 7.32 -25.33 -19.12
CA ALA A 84 6.16 -25.11 -19.97
C ALA A 84 5.63 -23.67 -19.85
N LEU A 85 5.65 -23.11 -18.64
CA LEU A 85 5.21 -21.74 -18.37
C LEU A 85 6.19 -20.72 -18.97
N GLU A 86 7.49 -20.91 -18.76
CA GLU A 86 8.54 -20.08 -19.36
C GLU A 86 8.52 -20.14 -20.89
N ALA A 87 8.21 -21.30 -21.48
CA ALA A 87 8.03 -21.44 -22.93
C ALA A 87 6.80 -20.67 -23.47
N ALA A 88 5.81 -20.41 -22.63
CA ALA A 88 4.67 -19.53 -22.95
C ALA A 88 4.94 -18.05 -22.64
N GLY A 89 6.15 -17.71 -22.20
CA GLY A 89 6.58 -16.34 -21.92
C GLY A 89 6.31 -15.85 -20.50
N VAL A 90 5.81 -16.71 -19.60
CA VAL A 90 5.71 -16.36 -18.17
C VAL A 90 7.12 -16.12 -17.63
N ILE A 91 7.35 -14.99 -16.98
CA ILE A 91 8.66 -14.61 -16.44
C ILE A 91 8.57 -14.67 -14.92
N PHE A 92 9.43 -15.47 -14.32
CA PHE A 92 9.63 -15.48 -12.87
C PHE A 92 10.84 -14.63 -12.50
N ASP A 93 10.89 -14.10 -11.27
CA ASP A 93 11.92 -13.17 -10.80
C ASP A 93 13.36 -13.68 -11.03
N GLN A 94 13.56 -15.01 -10.93
CA GLN A 94 14.80 -15.67 -11.33
C GLN A 94 14.45 -16.82 -12.28
N PRO A 95 15.02 -16.86 -13.50
CA PRO A 95 14.80 -17.95 -14.45
C PRO A 95 15.11 -19.31 -13.83
N GLY A 96 14.15 -20.24 -13.89
CA GLY A 96 14.28 -21.55 -13.27
C GLY A 96 14.43 -21.53 -11.74
N LYS A 97 14.10 -20.42 -11.05
CA LYS A 97 14.03 -20.30 -9.59
C LYS A 97 12.97 -19.27 -9.14
N PRO A 98 11.66 -19.56 -9.28
CA PRO A 98 10.62 -18.63 -8.87
C PRO A 98 10.70 -18.35 -7.38
N ILE A 99 10.40 -17.11 -7.01
CA ILE A 99 10.23 -16.69 -5.63
C ILE A 99 8.80 -17.01 -5.23
N CYS A 100 8.65 -17.86 -4.21
CA CYS A 100 7.36 -18.39 -3.80
C CYS A 100 7.21 -18.39 -2.29
N VAL A 101 5.96 -18.23 -1.84
CA VAL A 101 5.54 -18.46 -0.47
C VAL A 101 4.59 -19.67 -0.47
N GLY A 102 5.08 -20.79 0.04
CA GLY A 102 4.37 -22.07 -0.06
C GLY A 102 4.19 -22.50 -1.52
N ARG A 103 2.95 -22.51 -2.02
CA ARG A 103 2.59 -22.90 -3.39
C ARG A 103 2.30 -21.70 -4.30
N VAL A 104 2.48 -20.47 -3.82
CA VAL A 104 2.15 -19.24 -4.56
C VAL A 104 3.45 -18.56 -4.96
N CYS A 105 3.64 -18.34 -6.25
CA CYS A 105 4.86 -17.73 -6.80
C CYS A 105 4.53 -16.41 -7.47
N SER A 106 5.42 -15.42 -7.31
CA SER A 106 5.39 -14.16 -8.07
C SER A 106 5.80 -14.41 -9.52
N ALA A 107 5.14 -13.76 -10.47
CA ALA A 107 5.49 -13.82 -11.89
C ALA A 107 4.93 -12.63 -12.68
N PHE A 108 5.61 -12.28 -13.77
CA PHE A 108 4.99 -11.56 -14.87
C PHE A 108 4.27 -12.54 -15.81
N VAL A 109 3.01 -12.24 -16.12
CA VAL A 109 2.13 -13.05 -16.96
C VAL A 109 1.79 -12.28 -18.24
N PRO A 110 2.30 -12.73 -19.41
CA PRO A 110 1.88 -12.16 -20.69
C PRO A 110 0.40 -12.41 -20.97
N PHE A 111 -0.27 -11.47 -21.63
CA PHE A 111 -1.67 -11.66 -22.03
C PHE A 111 -1.86 -12.86 -22.97
N ASP A 112 -0.90 -13.09 -23.87
CA ASP A 112 -0.90 -14.24 -24.79
C ASP A 112 -0.77 -15.60 -24.06
N ALA A 113 -0.35 -15.61 -22.79
CA ALA A 113 -0.20 -16.83 -22.01
C ALA A 113 -1.50 -17.28 -21.31
N LEU A 114 -2.53 -16.43 -21.23
CA LEU A 114 -3.72 -16.69 -20.41
C LEU A 114 -4.52 -17.91 -20.87
N GLU A 115 -4.70 -18.11 -22.19
CA GLU A 115 -5.42 -19.28 -22.71
C GLU A 115 -4.68 -20.59 -22.36
N MET A 116 -3.35 -20.60 -22.41
CA MET A 116 -2.55 -21.75 -22.03
C MET A 116 -2.65 -22.01 -20.52
N LEU A 117 -2.54 -20.95 -19.71
CA LEU A 117 -2.58 -21.02 -18.25
C LEU A 117 -3.90 -21.59 -17.72
N GLU A 118 -5.03 -21.31 -18.38
CA GLU A 118 -6.34 -21.83 -18.01
C GLU A 118 -6.38 -23.38 -17.99
N PHE A 119 -5.55 -24.02 -18.81
CA PHE A 119 -5.48 -25.49 -18.94
C PHE A 119 -4.13 -26.07 -18.55
N ALA A 120 -3.24 -25.26 -17.97
CA ALA A 120 -1.89 -25.69 -17.62
C ALA A 120 -1.93 -26.71 -16.48
N PRO A 121 -1.40 -27.94 -16.67
CA PRO A 121 -1.36 -28.91 -15.59
C PRO A 121 -0.63 -28.37 -14.36
N GLY A 122 -1.21 -28.55 -13.18
CA GLY A 122 -0.61 -28.14 -11.91
C GLY A 122 -0.76 -26.66 -11.58
N VAL A 123 -1.33 -25.84 -12.47
CA VAL A 123 -1.71 -24.45 -12.16
C VAL A 123 -3.12 -24.46 -11.57
N GLU A 124 -3.24 -23.96 -10.34
CA GLU A 124 -4.50 -23.90 -9.60
C GLU A 124 -5.18 -22.53 -9.75
N ARG A 125 -4.41 -21.44 -9.74
CA ARG A 125 -4.94 -20.08 -9.82
C ARG A 125 -3.92 -19.06 -10.32
N VAL A 126 -4.32 -18.14 -11.19
CA VAL A 126 -3.54 -17.01 -11.71
C VAL A 126 -4.26 -15.71 -11.38
N GLU A 127 -3.59 -14.82 -10.66
CA GLU A 127 -4.14 -13.54 -10.23
C GLU A 127 -3.20 -12.39 -10.55
N PRO A 128 -3.70 -11.25 -11.06
CA PRO A 128 -2.89 -10.05 -11.12
C PRO A 128 -2.60 -9.54 -9.71
N ALA A 129 -1.44 -8.92 -9.54
CA ALA A 129 -1.08 -8.25 -8.29
C ALA A 129 -2.00 -7.04 -8.07
N TRP A 130 -2.31 -6.35 -9.16
CA TRP A 130 -3.17 -5.19 -9.19
C TRP A 130 -4.60 -5.52 -8.77
N VAL A 131 -5.08 -4.73 -7.82
CA VAL A 131 -6.46 -4.60 -7.38
C VAL A 131 -6.68 -3.13 -6.98
N PRO A 132 -7.91 -2.60 -7.04
CA PRO A 132 -8.22 -1.34 -6.35
C PRO A 132 -7.89 -1.51 -4.86
N SER A 133 -6.73 -1.00 -4.48
CA SER A 133 -6.19 -1.08 -3.12
C SER A 133 -5.99 0.33 -2.62
N PHE A 134 -6.25 0.51 -1.34
CA PHE A 134 -6.18 1.80 -0.70
C PHE A 134 -5.45 1.66 0.62
N GLU A 135 -4.80 2.73 1.06
CA GLU A 135 -4.08 2.76 2.34
C GLU A 135 -4.99 3.19 3.47
N PRO A 136 -5.04 2.42 4.57
CA PRO A 136 -5.95 2.71 5.66
C PRO A 136 -5.74 4.13 6.22
N LEU A 137 -6.82 4.76 6.66
CA LEU A 137 -6.77 6.02 7.43
C LEU A 137 -5.99 5.86 8.76
N MET A 138 -5.24 6.91 9.08
CA MET A 138 -4.34 7.02 10.23
C MET A 138 -5.04 7.50 11.52
N ASP A 139 -5.98 6.73 12.06
CA ASP A 139 -6.77 7.13 13.26
C ASP A 139 -6.57 6.19 14.48
N THR A 140 -5.33 5.96 14.93
CA THR A 140 -5.08 4.99 16.03
C THR A 140 -4.20 5.47 17.19
N ILE A 141 -3.89 6.75 17.31
CA ILE A 141 -2.94 7.22 18.36
C ILE A 141 -3.51 7.06 19.79
N GLU A 142 -4.79 7.39 20.03
CA GLU A 142 -5.38 7.40 21.38
C GLU A 142 -5.77 6.00 21.96
N PRO A 143 -6.25 5.02 21.17
CA PRO A 143 -6.72 3.72 21.71
C PRO A 143 -5.62 2.73 22.12
N LEU A 144 -4.36 2.93 21.72
CA LEU A 144 -3.34 1.87 21.77
C LEU A 144 -2.80 1.53 23.17
N GLY A 145 -2.98 2.42 24.16
CA GLY A 145 -2.55 2.14 25.54
C GLY A 145 -1.07 1.74 25.68
N ALA A 146 -0.21 2.12 24.72
CA ALA A 146 1.20 1.70 24.67
C ALA A 146 1.96 2.11 25.93
N TYR A 147 1.63 3.29 26.47
CA TYR A 147 2.12 3.77 27.76
C TYR A 147 1.80 2.79 28.91
N ASP A 148 0.59 2.23 28.94
CA ASP A 148 0.14 1.32 29.99
C ASP A 148 0.91 0.00 29.94
N VAL A 149 1.23 -0.51 28.76
CA VAL A 149 2.01 -1.75 28.61
C VAL A 149 3.43 -1.56 29.13
N GLN A 150 4.08 -0.44 28.81
CA GLN A 150 5.49 -0.21 29.15
C GLN A 150 5.69 0.29 30.60
N THR A 151 4.74 1.04 31.14
CA THR A 151 4.87 1.67 32.47
C THR A 151 4.03 1.00 33.56
N MET A 152 2.90 0.38 33.20
CA MET A 152 1.91 -0.19 34.13
C MET A 152 1.68 -1.70 33.97
N GLY A 153 2.29 -2.35 32.97
CA GLY A 153 2.18 -3.78 32.72
C GLY A 153 2.83 -4.65 33.81
N PRO A 154 2.42 -5.93 33.94
CA PRO A 154 2.95 -6.86 34.95
C PRO A 154 4.44 -7.24 34.74
N VAL A 155 5.02 -6.89 33.59
CA VAL A 155 6.43 -7.14 33.24
C VAL A 155 7.07 -5.83 32.73
N ARG A 156 7.72 -5.09 33.63
CA ARG A 156 8.47 -3.87 33.28
C ARG A 156 9.70 -4.22 32.44
N GLY A 157 10.00 -3.40 31.43
CA GLY A 157 11.22 -3.51 30.63
C GLY A 157 11.13 -4.43 29.40
N LEU A 158 9.92 -4.84 29.00
CA LEU A 158 9.73 -5.46 27.68
C LEU A 158 9.65 -4.36 26.63
N THR A 159 10.59 -4.37 25.69
CA THR A 159 10.71 -3.36 24.62
C THR A 159 10.48 -3.96 23.23
N GLY A 160 10.29 -5.29 23.12
CA GLY A 160 10.34 -6.00 21.85
C GLY A 160 11.75 -6.37 21.37
N ALA A 161 12.78 -6.10 22.17
CA ALA A 161 14.15 -6.49 21.85
C ALA A 161 14.27 -7.99 21.49
N GLY A 162 14.90 -8.25 20.34
CA GLY A 162 15.03 -9.60 19.78
C GLY A 162 13.84 -10.06 18.93
N VAL A 163 12.87 -9.19 18.67
CA VAL A 163 11.80 -9.39 17.68
C VAL A 163 12.09 -8.51 16.47
N THR A 164 11.89 -9.05 15.27
CA THR A 164 11.94 -8.29 14.02
C THR A 164 10.53 -8.16 13.42
N ILE A 165 10.14 -6.92 13.10
CA ILE A 165 8.83 -6.60 12.53
C ILE A 165 9.05 -6.06 11.11
N GLY A 166 8.44 -6.73 10.12
CA GLY A 166 8.36 -6.28 8.75
C GLY A 166 7.10 -5.45 8.53
N ASP A 167 7.27 -4.23 8.07
CA ASP A 167 6.18 -3.32 7.71
C ASP A 167 5.97 -3.35 6.19
N LEU A 168 4.89 -4.02 5.75
CA LEU A 168 4.55 -4.16 4.33
C LEU A 168 3.63 -3.03 3.87
N ASP A 169 4.24 -1.94 3.41
CA ASP A 169 3.63 -0.61 3.21
C ASP A 169 4.41 0.18 2.12
N ARG A 170 4.23 1.50 2.07
CA ARG A 170 5.15 2.48 1.51
C ARG A 170 6.51 2.47 2.23
N PRO A 171 7.56 3.03 1.62
CA PRO A 171 8.88 3.13 2.26
C PRO A 171 8.82 3.88 3.59
N ILE A 172 9.64 3.47 4.54
CA ILE A 172 9.86 4.18 5.82
C ILE A 172 10.92 5.26 5.61
N ASP A 173 10.71 6.47 6.14
CA ASP A 173 11.77 7.46 6.30
C ASP A 173 12.73 7.01 7.41
N PHE A 174 13.73 6.23 7.03
CA PHE A 174 14.68 5.63 7.95
C PHE A 174 15.73 6.62 8.50
N TYR A 175 15.70 7.89 8.07
CA TYR A 175 16.46 8.97 8.70
C TYR A 175 15.69 9.66 9.82
N HIS A 176 14.41 9.35 10.01
CA HIS A 176 13.62 9.94 11.08
C HIS A 176 14.23 9.59 12.46
N PRO A 177 14.46 10.58 13.35
CA PRO A 177 15.14 10.37 14.65
C PRO A 177 14.53 9.28 15.54
N SER A 178 13.21 9.13 15.50
CA SER A 178 12.46 8.05 16.19
C SER A 178 12.95 6.63 15.86
N PHE A 179 13.63 6.43 14.73
CA PHE A 179 14.13 5.13 14.29
C PHE A 179 15.60 4.90 14.61
N PHE A 180 16.18 5.65 15.52
CA PHE A 180 17.51 5.36 16.06
C PHE A 180 17.43 5.02 17.55
N ASN A 181 18.34 4.15 17.99
CA ASN A 181 18.52 3.83 19.39
C ASN A 181 19.33 4.93 20.09
N ALA A 182 19.03 5.19 21.36
CA ALA A 182 19.79 6.10 22.21
C ALA A 182 21.05 5.41 22.77
N ASP A 183 21.92 4.92 21.88
CA ASP A 183 23.11 4.12 22.20
C ASP A 183 24.42 4.74 21.69
N GLY A 184 24.39 5.97 21.16
CA GLY A 184 25.55 6.72 20.68
C GLY A 184 26.44 7.30 21.80
N GLY A 185 26.10 7.06 23.06
CA GLY A 185 26.83 7.54 24.23
C GLY A 185 26.13 8.70 24.93
N THR A 186 26.65 9.04 26.12
CA THR A 186 26.11 10.09 26.98
C THR A 186 27.07 11.27 27.03
N PHE A 187 26.52 12.49 26.99
CA PHE A 187 27.26 13.73 26.87
C PHE A 187 26.75 14.77 27.88
N GLU A 188 27.68 15.55 28.42
CA GLU A 188 27.38 16.70 29.27
C GLU A 188 27.06 17.91 28.36
N TRP A 189 26.38 18.90 28.91
CA TRP A 189 26.14 20.19 28.25
C TRP A 189 26.57 21.34 29.16
N PHE A 190 26.80 22.50 28.56
CA PHE A 190 27.26 23.68 29.27
C PHE A 190 26.12 24.67 29.53
N ASP A 191 25.77 24.86 30.81
CA ASP A 191 24.92 25.96 31.27
C ASP A 191 25.72 27.28 31.20
N GLN A 192 25.71 27.91 30.03
CA GLN A 192 26.53 29.09 29.77
C GLN A 192 25.96 30.35 30.41
N ASN A 193 24.65 30.36 30.66
CA ASN A 193 23.95 31.51 31.22
C ASN A 193 23.72 31.42 32.74
N GLU A 194 24.13 30.29 33.35
CA GLU A 194 24.07 29.98 34.78
C GLU A 194 22.63 29.99 35.35
N ASN A 195 21.63 29.62 34.54
CA ASN A 195 20.22 29.56 34.99
C ASN A 195 19.81 28.20 35.56
N GLY A 196 20.66 27.18 35.43
CA GLY A 196 20.45 25.82 35.92
C GLY A 196 19.56 24.94 35.04
N GLU A 197 19.23 25.35 33.82
CA GLU A 197 18.38 24.68 32.85
C GLU A 197 19.02 24.70 31.46
N PHE A 198 18.75 23.68 30.66
CA PHE A 198 19.18 23.70 29.26
C PHE A 198 18.38 24.71 28.44
N ASP A 199 19.09 25.60 27.75
CA ASP A 199 18.54 26.48 26.73
C ASP A 199 19.05 26.09 25.33
N LEU A 200 18.17 26.19 24.33
CA LEU A 200 18.56 25.94 22.95
C LEU A 200 19.72 26.85 22.52
N GLY A 201 20.75 26.27 21.90
CA GLY A 201 21.98 26.95 21.55
C GLY A 201 23.09 26.77 22.58
N GLU A 202 22.81 26.13 23.72
CA GLU A 202 23.87 25.72 24.63
C GLU A 202 24.68 24.55 24.07
N PRO A 203 26.02 24.56 24.24
CA PRO A 203 26.85 23.52 23.68
C PRO A 203 26.78 22.19 24.43
N ILE A 204 26.91 21.09 23.69
CA ILE A 204 27.12 19.73 24.21
C ILE A 204 28.62 19.40 24.09
N ASP A 205 29.26 18.95 25.17
CA ASP A 205 30.68 18.52 25.21
C ASP A 205 30.88 17.21 24.44
N TYR A 206 30.83 17.31 23.11
CA TYR A 206 30.80 16.19 22.18
C TYR A 206 32.20 15.58 22.02
N ASP A 207 33.24 16.41 21.95
CA ASP A 207 34.62 15.93 21.81
C ASP A 207 35.28 15.55 23.15
N ARG A 208 34.62 15.93 24.27
CA ARG A 208 35.00 15.60 25.65
C ARG A 208 36.29 16.26 26.10
N ASP A 209 36.59 17.44 25.57
CA ASP A 209 37.72 18.24 26.02
C ASP A 209 37.37 19.13 27.24
N GLY A 210 36.08 19.27 27.54
CA GLY A 210 35.56 20.04 28.67
C GLY A 210 35.50 21.55 28.44
N GLU A 211 35.64 22.02 27.21
CA GLU A 211 35.54 23.42 26.79
C GLU A 211 34.50 23.57 25.65
N PRO A 212 33.63 24.58 25.68
CA PRO A 212 32.62 24.75 24.65
C PRO A 212 33.23 25.22 23.32
N SER A 213 32.79 24.62 22.20
CA SER A 213 33.19 25.02 20.84
C SER A 213 32.02 25.44 19.93
N GLU A 214 32.31 26.13 18.83
CA GLU A 214 31.28 26.55 17.85
C GLU A 214 30.61 25.36 17.14
N SER A 215 31.31 24.23 17.00
CA SER A 215 30.78 22.98 16.42
C SER A 215 29.90 22.17 17.37
N GLU A 216 29.80 22.60 18.62
CA GLU A 216 29.03 21.93 19.68
C GLU A 216 27.74 22.65 20.04
N ILE A 217 27.49 23.80 19.42
CA ILE A 217 26.27 24.57 19.60
C ILE A 217 25.08 23.75 19.09
N THR A 218 24.10 23.55 19.97
CA THR A 218 22.91 22.77 19.65
C THR A 218 21.94 23.54 18.74
N SER A 219 21.38 22.81 17.79
CA SER A 219 20.27 23.24 16.94
C SER A 219 19.04 22.36 17.21
N LEU A 220 17.85 22.92 17.03
CA LEU A 220 16.59 22.24 17.31
C LEU A 220 16.13 21.44 16.10
N LEU A 221 15.75 20.18 16.33
CA LEU A 221 14.91 19.42 15.43
C LEU A 221 13.56 19.18 16.12
N GLU A 222 12.57 19.95 15.71
CA GLU A 222 11.26 20.01 16.36
C GLU A 222 10.40 18.80 15.98
N GLY A 223 9.90 18.08 16.99
CA GLY A 223 8.96 16.98 16.87
C GLY A 223 7.54 17.47 16.63
N THR A 224 7.32 18.13 15.48
CA THR A 224 6.03 18.73 15.16
C THR A 224 4.99 17.65 14.88
N GLN A 225 3.79 17.80 15.45
CA GLN A 225 2.65 16.95 15.11
C GLN A 225 1.63 17.75 14.33
N HIS A 226 1.19 17.16 13.22
CA HIS A 226 0.14 17.71 12.39
C HIS A 226 -1.11 16.84 12.49
N TRP A 227 -2.19 17.43 12.98
CA TRP A 227 -3.52 16.83 12.91
C TRP A 227 -4.28 17.47 11.77
N GLU A 228 -4.59 16.68 10.74
CA GLU A 228 -5.46 17.09 9.64
C GLU A 228 -6.82 16.39 9.76
N GLY A 229 -7.83 17.13 10.21
CA GLY A 229 -9.22 16.68 10.15
C GLY A 229 -10.00 17.47 9.10
N ALA A 230 -11.11 16.91 8.61
CA ALA A 230 -11.96 17.50 7.57
C ALA A 230 -12.41 18.97 7.80
N LEU A 231 -12.29 19.49 9.03
CA LEU A 231 -12.70 20.85 9.40
C LEU A 231 -11.64 21.66 10.16
N VAL A 232 -10.53 21.04 10.60
CA VAL A 232 -9.49 21.73 11.40
C VAL A 232 -8.12 21.09 11.14
N SER A 233 -7.17 21.92 10.73
CA SER A 233 -5.75 21.62 10.76
C SER A 233 -5.16 22.19 12.05
N ARG A 234 -4.50 21.36 12.86
CA ARG A 234 -3.84 21.78 14.11
C ARG A 234 -2.39 21.31 14.11
N TRP A 235 -1.52 22.19 14.57
CA TRP A 235 -0.13 21.87 14.86
C TRP A 235 0.05 21.82 16.37
N ARG A 236 0.73 20.78 16.86
CA ARG A 236 1.27 20.72 18.22
C ARG A 236 2.79 20.78 18.13
N ASN A 237 3.40 21.41 19.13
CA ASN A 237 4.85 21.56 19.25
C ASN A 237 5.47 22.16 17.98
N ARG A 238 4.95 23.33 17.60
CA ARG A 238 5.43 24.14 16.48
C ARG A 238 5.63 25.58 16.93
N ASP A 239 6.49 25.75 17.92
CA ASP A 239 6.77 27.02 18.59
C ASP A 239 8.25 27.43 18.52
N ASN A 240 9.11 26.59 17.95
CA ASN A 240 10.58 26.75 17.88
C ASN A 240 11.25 26.77 19.28
N GLY A 241 10.55 26.32 20.32
CA GLY A 241 11.11 26.05 21.63
C GLY A 241 11.59 24.60 21.71
N PHE A 242 12.50 24.32 22.66
CA PHE A 242 12.84 22.94 22.99
C PHE A 242 11.85 22.40 24.03
N THR A 243 11.11 21.37 23.65
CA THR A 243 10.15 20.64 24.46
C THR A 243 10.71 19.26 24.81
N LEU A 244 11.05 19.10 26.08
CA LEU A 244 11.58 17.85 26.61
C LEU A 244 10.56 16.71 26.47
N GLY A 245 10.98 15.61 25.85
CA GLY A 245 10.13 14.45 25.59
C GLY A 245 9.43 14.46 24.24
N GLU A 246 9.50 15.57 23.50
CA GLU A 246 8.94 15.69 22.15
C GLU A 246 10.03 15.96 21.10
N ASP A 247 11.05 16.76 21.46
CA ASP A 247 12.07 17.24 20.51
C ASP A 247 13.41 16.51 20.58
N TRP A 248 14.19 16.70 19.52
CA TRP A 248 15.60 16.35 19.44
C TRP A 248 16.46 17.60 19.27
N VAL A 249 17.73 17.49 19.63
CA VAL A 249 18.75 18.49 19.29
C VAL A 249 19.83 17.85 18.44
N TYR A 250 20.44 18.60 17.54
CA TYR A 250 21.56 18.13 16.72
C TYR A 250 22.70 19.15 16.71
N LEU A 251 23.88 18.71 16.29
CA LEU A 251 25.04 19.57 16.06
C LEU A 251 25.19 19.84 14.57
N ASP A 252 25.04 21.10 14.18
CA ASP A 252 25.25 21.58 12.80
C ASP A 252 26.75 21.80 12.57
N LEU A 253 27.46 20.74 12.19
CA LEU A 253 28.92 20.71 12.13
C LEU A 253 29.48 21.62 11.04
N ASN A 254 28.69 21.90 10.00
CA ASN A 254 29.08 22.77 8.89
C ASN A 254 28.41 24.14 8.88
N GLN A 255 27.54 24.42 9.87
CA GLN A 255 26.86 25.70 10.11
C GLN A 255 25.93 26.13 8.97
N ASN A 256 25.25 25.18 8.32
CA ASN A 256 24.35 25.46 7.20
C ASN A 256 22.87 25.64 7.61
N GLY A 257 22.55 25.49 8.89
CA GLY A 257 21.24 25.69 9.50
C GLY A 257 20.27 24.51 9.39
N HIS A 258 20.72 23.33 8.98
CA HIS A 258 19.94 22.10 8.98
C HIS A 258 20.81 20.90 9.32
N ARG A 259 20.18 19.80 9.75
CA ARG A 259 20.90 18.55 10.00
C ARG A 259 21.24 17.88 8.66
N ASP A 260 22.51 17.61 8.42
CA ASP A 260 22.96 16.82 7.28
C ASP A 260 22.96 15.31 7.59
N TYR A 261 22.53 14.50 6.62
CA TYR A 261 22.48 13.04 6.73
C TYR A 261 22.52 12.35 5.35
N GLY A 262 22.81 11.05 5.37
CA GLY A 262 22.84 10.21 4.17
C GLY A 262 24.05 10.42 3.26
N THR A 263 24.09 9.62 2.20
CA THR A 263 25.25 9.53 1.30
C THR A 263 25.53 10.79 0.50
N GLU A 264 24.49 11.57 0.16
CA GLU A 264 24.66 12.85 -0.55
C GLU A 264 25.41 13.89 0.30
N ALA A 265 25.18 13.87 1.62
CA ALA A 265 25.90 14.71 2.58
C ALA A 265 27.25 14.11 3.03
N GLY A 266 27.62 12.93 2.50
CA GLY A 266 28.90 12.27 2.80
C GLY A 266 28.87 11.33 4.02
N PHE A 267 27.70 11.00 4.54
CA PHE A 267 27.52 10.03 5.62
C PHE A 267 27.17 8.63 5.07
N SER A 268 27.33 7.63 5.92
CA SER A 268 27.19 6.22 5.55
C SER A 268 26.62 5.40 6.71
N ASP A 269 26.43 4.10 6.48
CA ASP A 269 26.05 3.13 7.49
C ASP A 269 27.00 3.03 8.69
N THR A 270 28.24 3.54 8.56
CA THR A 270 29.21 3.55 9.68
C THR A 270 29.09 4.78 10.58
N ASP A 271 28.36 5.79 10.15
CA ASP A 271 28.17 7.03 10.89
C ASP A 271 26.96 6.89 11.83
N PRO A 272 27.08 7.23 13.14
CA PRO A 272 25.96 7.23 14.06
C PRO A 272 24.78 8.05 13.53
N ALA A 273 23.57 7.50 13.63
CA ALA A 273 22.36 8.10 13.10
C ALA A 273 22.41 8.51 11.61
N PHE A 274 23.33 7.91 10.85
CA PHE A 274 23.57 8.16 9.42
C PHE A 274 23.77 9.64 9.05
N GLY A 275 24.28 10.46 9.97
CA GLY A 275 24.35 11.89 9.75
C GLY A 275 25.08 12.62 10.84
N GLU A 276 24.85 13.93 10.90
CA GLU A 276 25.33 14.75 12.00
C GLU A 276 24.79 14.26 13.35
N PRO A 277 25.57 14.46 14.44
CA PRO A 277 25.20 14.02 15.76
C PRO A 277 23.84 14.59 16.17
N ILE A 278 22.95 13.71 16.60
CA ILE A 278 21.60 14.04 17.07
C ILE A 278 21.37 13.36 18.42
N PHE A 279 20.63 14.03 19.30
CA PHE A 279 20.53 13.68 20.71
C PHE A 279 19.09 13.76 21.18
N VAL A 280 18.83 12.97 22.22
CA VAL A 280 17.64 13.07 23.06
C VAL A 280 18.09 13.34 24.49
N ALA A 281 17.33 14.18 25.20
CA ALA A 281 17.59 14.51 26.59
C ALA A 281 17.20 13.38 27.56
N ASP A 282 17.96 13.20 28.64
CA ASP A 282 17.71 12.20 29.68
C ASP A 282 17.12 12.87 30.94
N ASN A 283 15.79 12.95 31.00
CA ASN A 283 15.01 13.51 32.11
C ASN A 283 14.94 12.54 33.29
N LEU A 284 16.08 12.33 33.97
CA LEU A 284 16.23 11.35 35.03
C LEU A 284 15.27 11.59 36.21
N ASN A 285 15.02 12.86 36.53
CA ASN A 285 14.20 13.24 37.68
C ASN A 285 12.69 13.39 37.34
N ARG A 286 12.33 13.37 36.04
CA ARG A 286 10.97 13.47 35.50
C ARG A 286 10.23 14.76 35.88
N ASN A 287 10.94 15.87 36.00
CA ASN A 287 10.34 17.17 36.30
C ASN A 287 10.00 18.00 35.04
N GLN A 288 10.23 17.43 33.85
CA GLN A 288 9.99 18.05 32.54
C GLN A 288 10.92 19.24 32.23
N ARG A 289 12.09 19.29 32.89
CA ARG A 289 13.21 20.19 32.58
C ARG A 289 14.46 19.33 32.42
N LEU A 290 15.44 19.85 31.68
CA LEU A 290 16.79 19.28 31.69
C LEU A 290 17.64 20.13 32.64
N ASP A 291 17.78 19.67 33.88
CA ASP A 291 18.50 20.41 34.92
C ASP A 291 20.01 20.20 34.82
N ALA A 292 20.80 21.12 35.38
CA ALA A 292 22.25 20.97 35.47
C ALA A 292 22.65 19.61 36.10
N GLY A 293 23.40 18.80 35.34
CA GLY A 293 23.84 17.45 35.73
C GLY A 293 22.98 16.31 35.15
N GLU A 294 21.85 16.61 34.51
CA GLU A 294 21.21 15.72 33.55
C GLU A 294 21.88 15.86 32.18
N ARG A 295 21.68 14.87 31.30
CA ARG A 295 22.59 14.65 30.17
C ARG A 295 21.84 14.45 28.86
N PHE A 296 22.55 14.68 27.76
CA PHE A 296 22.12 14.25 26.45
C PHE A 296 22.63 12.85 26.14
N ILE A 297 21.84 12.11 25.36
CA ILE A 297 22.22 10.80 24.86
C ILE A 297 22.15 10.86 23.34
N ALA A 298 23.29 10.61 22.70
CA ALA A 298 23.37 10.59 21.24
C ALA A 298 22.61 9.39 20.70
N LEU A 299 21.92 9.61 19.58
CA LEU A 299 21.36 8.53 18.79
C LEU A 299 22.47 7.84 17.99
N GLY A 300 22.42 6.52 17.91
CA GLY A 300 23.47 5.71 17.30
C GLY A 300 22.93 4.76 16.26
N SER A 301 22.69 3.51 16.66
CA SER A 301 22.27 2.46 15.73
C SER A 301 20.85 2.69 15.20
N SER A 302 20.65 2.50 13.89
CA SER A 302 19.30 2.48 13.31
C SER A 302 18.51 1.28 13.81
N LYS A 303 17.21 1.44 14.01
CA LYS A 303 16.26 0.35 14.27
C LYS A 303 15.84 -0.36 13.00
N LEU A 304 15.98 0.27 11.83
CA LEU A 304 15.78 -0.42 10.57
C LEU A 304 16.98 -1.33 10.31
N SER A 305 16.71 -2.62 10.21
CA SER A 305 17.70 -3.63 9.88
C SER A 305 17.83 -3.85 8.38
N ALA A 306 16.75 -3.67 7.61
CA ALA A 306 16.75 -3.74 6.16
C ALA A 306 15.62 -2.92 5.49
N VAL A 307 15.81 -2.63 4.20
CA VAL A 307 14.78 -2.13 3.27
C VAL A 307 14.72 -3.08 2.07
N VAL A 308 13.53 -3.54 1.71
CA VAL A 308 13.30 -4.51 0.64
C VAL A 308 12.28 -3.98 -0.35
N TRP A 309 12.62 -3.96 -1.64
CA TRP A 309 11.69 -3.65 -2.73
C TRP A 309 11.97 -4.55 -3.94
N GLY A 310 11.04 -5.43 -4.26
CA GLY A 310 11.25 -6.48 -5.25
C GLY A 310 12.49 -7.32 -4.91
N ASN A 311 13.47 -7.32 -5.81
CA ASN A 311 14.75 -8.02 -5.62
C ASN A 311 15.86 -7.14 -5.00
N ALA A 312 15.61 -5.85 -4.81
CA ALA A 312 16.57 -4.96 -4.16
C ALA A 312 16.44 -5.08 -2.64
N GLN A 313 17.56 -5.28 -1.96
CA GLN A 313 17.64 -5.38 -0.50
C GLN A 313 18.83 -4.57 -0.04
N TYR A 314 18.61 -3.71 0.95
CA TYR A 314 19.63 -2.88 1.58
C TYR A 314 19.68 -3.17 3.07
N TYR A 315 20.86 -3.27 3.65
CA TYR A 315 21.05 -3.73 5.04
C TYR A 315 21.81 -2.72 5.89
N ARG A 316 21.36 -2.58 7.14
CA ARG A 316 22.04 -1.78 8.17
C ARG A 316 23.48 -2.25 8.35
N GLY A 317 24.43 -1.32 8.22
CA GLY A 317 25.85 -1.61 8.39
C GLY A 317 26.54 -2.07 7.11
N GLU A 318 25.81 -2.22 6.01
CA GLU A 318 26.33 -2.60 4.70
C GLU A 318 26.08 -1.48 3.68
N ASP A 319 24.81 -1.15 3.44
CA ASP A 319 24.39 -0.25 2.35
C ASP A 319 23.00 0.37 2.53
N LEU A 320 22.42 0.37 3.74
CA LEU A 320 21.09 0.95 4.01
C LEU A 320 21.00 2.41 3.56
N THR A 321 22.04 3.20 3.81
CA THR A 321 22.10 4.63 3.45
C THR A 321 22.12 4.88 1.94
N THR A 322 22.32 3.84 1.13
CA THR A 322 22.30 3.94 -0.34
C THR A 322 20.91 3.73 -0.94
N ALA A 323 19.94 3.23 -0.15
CA ALA A 323 18.60 2.90 -0.61
C ALA A 323 17.86 4.09 -1.25
N ASP A 324 18.09 5.31 -0.74
CA ASP A 324 17.47 6.54 -1.24
C ASP A 324 17.89 6.89 -2.67
N ASN A 325 19.16 6.65 -2.99
CA ASN A 325 19.71 6.88 -4.33
C ASN A 325 19.20 5.87 -5.36
N ALA A 326 18.56 4.78 -4.92
CA ALA A 326 18.12 3.68 -5.75
C ALA A 326 16.65 3.74 -6.17
N ASN A 327 16.11 4.96 -6.35
CA ASN A 327 14.73 5.28 -6.74
C ASN A 327 13.69 5.25 -5.62
N LEU A 328 14.10 5.28 -4.35
CA LEU A 328 13.18 5.46 -3.21
C LEU A 328 12.97 6.94 -2.82
N GLY A 329 13.80 7.85 -3.34
CA GLY A 329 13.77 9.29 -2.97
C GLY A 329 12.47 10.03 -3.32
N ASP A 330 11.76 9.61 -4.38
CA ASP A 330 10.53 10.27 -4.85
C ASP A 330 9.24 9.63 -4.32
N LEU A 331 9.34 8.55 -3.54
CA LEU A 331 8.18 7.85 -3.01
C LEU A 331 7.67 8.54 -1.74
N ASP A 332 6.34 8.66 -1.60
CA ASP A 332 5.75 9.09 -0.34
C ASP A 332 6.13 8.09 0.77
N ARG A 333 6.60 8.62 1.89
CA ARG A 333 7.03 7.85 3.07
C ARG A 333 6.08 7.99 4.25
N SER A 334 5.08 8.87 4.14
CA SER A 334 4.28 9.31 5.29
C SER A 334 3.55 8.16 5.98
N HIS A 335 2.88 7.29 5.21
CA HIS A 335 2.10 6.17 5.74
C HIS A 335 2.98 5.14 6.46
N GLY A 336 3.92 4.51 5.75
CA GLY A 336 4.86 3.53 6.34
C GLY A 336 5.70 4.11 7.49
N THR A 337 6.13 5.38 7.42
CA THR A 337 6.81 6.05 8.55
C THR A 337 5.92 6.15 9.78
N SER A 338 4.65 6.48 9.59
CA SER A 338 3.72 6.63 10.70
C SER A 338 3.38 5.28 11.34
N VAL A 339 3.17 4.24 10.53
CA VAL A 339 2.99 2.85 11.00
C VAL A 339 4.23 2.39 11.76
N ALA A 340 5.42 2.51 11.17
CA ALA A 340 6.68 2.18 11.82
C ALA A 340 6.88 2.93 13.15
N GLY A 341 6.41 4.19 13.23
CA GLY A 341 6.36 4.98 14.45
C GLY A 341 5.50 4.31 15.55
N ILE A 342 4.30 3.84 15.20
CA ILE A 342 3.41 3.08 16.10
C ILE A 342 4.07 1.78 16.54
N LEU A 343 4.75 1.08 15.64
CA LEU A 343 5.36 -0.22 15.94
C LEU A 343 6.56 -0.09 16.87
N ALA A 344 7.55 0.74 16.51
CA ALA A 344 8.83 0.78 17.20
C ALA A 344 9.48 2.18 17.27
N GLY A 345 8.72 3.25 17.02
CA GLY A 345 9.22 4.62 17.11
C GLY A 345 9.67 5.03 18.52
N GLY A 346 10.59 6.00 18.56
CA GLY A 346 10.95 6.76 19.75
C GLY A 346 11.96 6.09 20.70
N GLN A 347 12.60 6.88 21.54
CA GLN A 347 13.59 6.40 22.51
C GLN A 347 12.92 6.14 23.87
N GLY A 348 12.67 4.87 24.18
CA GLY A 348 11.93 4.45 25.38
C GLY A 348 12.45 5.12 26.67
N GLY A 349 11.52 5.71 27.43
CA GLY A 349 11.80 6.41 28.68
C GLY A 349 12.37 7.82 28.54
N ARG A 350 12.50 8.34 27.32
CA ARG A 350 13.02 9.68 27.02
C ARG A 350 12.04 10.54 26.23
N LEU A 351 11.38 9.94 25.24
CA LEU A 351 10.27 10.57 24.54
C LEU A 351 8.93 10.17 25.16
N ASP A 352 7.96 11.07 25.04
CA ASP A 352 6.56 10.85 25.44
C ASP A 352 5.83 9.99 24.41
N GLU A 353 6.20 10.13 23.13
CA GLU A 353 5.64 9.35 22.02
C GLU A 353 6.57 8.20 21.66
N ILE A 354 6.14 7.01 22.04
CA ILE A 354 6.89 5.77 21.89
C ILE A 354 5.99 4.72 21.24
N GLY A 355 6.56 4.00 20.29
CA GLY A 355 5.92 2.85 19.69
C GLY A 355 5.67 1.74 20.71
N ILE A 356 4.87 0.76 20.31
CA ILE A 356 4.48 -0.39 21.15
C ILE A 356 5.73 -1.19 21.57
N ALA A 357 6.66 -1.40 20.65
CA ALA A 357 7.82 -2.25 20.79
C ALA A 357 9.12 -1.52 20.34
N PRO A 358 9.53 -0.46 21.06
CA PRO A 358 10.56 0.49 20.62
C PRO A 358 11.99 -0.07 20.58
N GLY A 359 12.20 -1.29 21.06
CA GLY A 359 13.46 -2.02 20.99
C GLY A 359 13.48 -3.13 19.94
N SER A 360 12.43 -3.30 19.15
CA SER A 360 12.39 -4.25 18.03
C SER A 360 13.23 -3.73 16.86
N ASP A 361 13.75 -4.65 16.05
CA ASP A 361 14.25 -4.30 14.72
C ASP A 361 13.07 -4.17 13.75
N LEU A 362 13.15 -3.19 12.86
CA LEU A 362 12.21 -2.96 11.77
C LEU A 362 12.81 -3.42 10.44
N VAL A 363 11.94 -3.85 9.52
CA VAL A 363 12.27 -4.02 8.10
C VAL A 363 11.20 -3.30 7.29
N SER A 364 11.60 -2.39 6.40
CA SER A 364 10.67 -1.79 5.44
C SER A 364 10.49 -2.76 4.28
N LEU A 365 9.31 -3.34 4.15
CA LEU A 365 8.92 -4.20 3.04
C LEU A 365 8.05 -3.37 2.11
N ILE A 366 8.55 -3.00 0.93
CA ILE A 366 7.87 -2.01 0.10
C ILE A 366 6.85 -2.68 -0.84
N ASN A 367 5.58 -2.36 -0.65
CA ASN A 367 4.44 -2.84 -1.45
C ASN A 367 4.05 -1.84 -2.54
N MET A 368 5.02 -1.38 -3.34
CA MET A 368 4.75 -0.51 -4.48
C MET A 368 4.72 -1.35 -5.75
N ALA A 369 3.58 -1.35 -6.45
CA ALA A 369 3.39 -2.22 -7.61
C ALA A 369 4.46 -2.02 -8.69
N THR A 370 4.87 -3.13 -9.28
CA THR A 370 5.77 -3.16 -10.44
C THR A 370 5.20 -4.15 -11.46
N PRO A 371 5.53 -4.01 -12.75
CA PRO A 371 5.05 -4.95 -13.75
C PRO A 371 5.74 -6.30 -13.60
N ASP A 372 6.81 -6.43 -12.81
CA ASP A 372 7.65 -7.63 -12.80
C ASP A 372 7.07 -8.79 -11.97
N GLY A 373 6.06 -8.55 -11.14
CA GLY A 373 5.46 -9.59 -10.30
C GLY A 373 4.57 -9.07 -9.16
N ASP A 374 4.14 -9.96 -8.28
CA ASP A 374 3.38 -9.61 -7.06
C ASP A 374 4.32 -9.28 -5.91
N GLN A 375 4.51 -7.97 -5.68
CA GLN A 375 5.41 -7.44 -4.66
C GLN A 375 5.08 -7.92 -3.24
N ARG A 376 3.83 -8.26 -2.96
CA ARG A 376 3.42 -8.78 -1.66
C ARG A 376 3.95 -10.19 -1.44
N ILE A 377 3.95 -11.01 -2.49
CA ILE A 377 4.53 -12.36 -2.45
C ILE A 377 6.05 -12.29 -2.31
N LEU A 378 6.70 -11.37 -3.05
CA LEU A 378 8.13 -11.13 -2.95
C LEU A 378 8.54 -10.67 -1.54
N ALA A 379 7.81 -9.71 -0.99
CA ALA A 379 8.06 -9.21 0.35
C ALA A 379 7.88 -10.28 1.43
N MET A 380 6.81 -11.10 1.35
CA MET A 380 6.63 -12.22 2.28
C MET A 380 7.72 -13.28 2.16
N ALA A 381 8.20 -13.57 0.94
CA ALA A 381 9.32 -14.48 0.73
C ALA A 381 10.63 -13.91 1.31
N ALA A 382 10.92 -12.64 1.05
CA ALA A 382 12.06 -11.94 1.65
C ALA A 382 11.96 -11.92 3.18
N ALA A 383 10.77 -11.71 3.73
CA ALA A 383 10.54 -11.75 5.16
C ALA A 383 10.90 -13.12 5.76
N GLN A 384 10.63 -14.22 5.05
CA GLN A 384 11.02 -15.57 5.48
C GLN A 384 12.53 -15.78 5.41
N ASP A 385 13.16 -15.35 4.32
CA ASP A 385 14.60 -15.47 4.12
C ASP A 385 15.39 -14.66 5.17
N LEU A 386 14.87 -13.50 5.56
CA LEU A 386 15.42 -12.63 6.61
C LEU A 386 15.06 -13.08 8.02
N GLY A 387 14.18 -14.08 8.18
CA GLY A 387 13.74 -14.56 9.49
C GLY A 387 12.91 -13.54 10.28
N ILE A 388 12.16 -12.68 9.61
CA ILE A 388 11.24 -11.72 10.24
C ILE A 388 10.14 -12.48 11.00
N ASP A 389 9.89 -12.10 12.26
CA ASP A 389 8.93 -12.77 13.13
C ASP A 389 7.47 -12.39 12.82
N ILE A 390 7.24 -11.09 12.56
CA ILE A 390 5.92 -10.50 12.39
C ILE A 390 5.93 -9.66 11.12
N VAL A 391 4.97 -9.90 10.23
CA VAL A 391 4.70 -9.04 9.07
C VAL A 391 3.35 -8.37 9.28
N ILE A 392 3.33 -7.05 9.25
CA ILE A 392 2.09 -6.25 9.22
C ILE A 392 1.81 -5.82 7.78
N HIS A 393 0.55 -5.92 7.38
CA HIS A 393 0.09 -5.62 6.02
C HIS A 393 -0.74 -4.35 6.02
N GLU A 394 -0.20 -3.24 5.54
CA GLU A 394 -0.83 -1.93 5.63
C GLU A 394 -1.41 -1.48 4.29
N TYR A 395 -2.22 -2.37 3.73
CA TYR A 395 -2.95 -2.16 2.49
C TYR A 395 -4.22 -3.02 2.53
N GLY A 396 -5.24 -2.61 1.78
CA GLY A 396 -6.45 -3.38 1.66
C GLY A 396 -7.20 -3.12 0.37
N ALA A 397 -7.84 -4.16 -0.13
CA ALA A 397 -8.81 -4.11 -1.21
C ALA A 397 -10.12 -4.73 -0.72
N TRP A 398 -11.25 -4.18 -1.16
CA TRP A 398 -12.59 -4.70 -0.88
C TRP A 398 -13.47 -4.80 -2.13
N THR A 399 -13.00 -4.25 -3.24
CA THR A 399 -13.53 -4.50 -4.58
C THR A 399 -12.55 -5.36 -5.36
N TRP A 400 -13.10 -6.20 -6.22
CA TRP A 400 -12.42 -7.16 -7.08
C TRP A 400 -11.59 -8.17 -6.29
N VAL A 401 -11.99 -8.47 -5.07
CA VAL A 401 -11.42 -9.52 -4.21
C VAL A 401 -12.56 -10.27 -3.55
N ALA A 402 -12.49 -11.59 -3.48
CA ALA A 402 -13.59 -12.40 -2.97
C ALA A 402 -13.86 -12.24 -1.46
N MET A 403 -12.83 -11.85 -0.70
CA MET A 403 -12.90 -11.71 0.77
C MET A 403 -13.36 -12.98 1.52
N ASP A 404 -13.03 -14.16 0.99
CA ASP A 404 -13.41 -15.45 1.56
C ASP A 404 -12.22 -16.36 1.92
N GLY A 405 -10.97 -15.92 1.72
CA GLY A 405 -9.78 -16.73 1.95
C GLY A 405 -9.38 -17.62 0.78
N SER A 406 -9.87 -17.35 -0.44
CA SER A 406 -9.60 -18.16 -1.63
C SER A 406 -8.55 -17.57 -2.58
N GLY A 407 -8.13 -16.32 -2.37
CA GLY A 407 -7.13 -15.63 -3.20
C GLY A 407 -5.71 -16.17 -3.01
N ASN A 408 -4.81 -15.80 -3.93
CA ASN A 408 -3.40 -16.19 -3.87
C ASN A 408 -2.68 -15.52 -2.71
N LEU A 409 -2.96 -14.25 -2.44
CA LEU A 409 -2.38 -13.52 -1.30
C LEU A 409 -2.74 -14.17 0.03
N GLU A 410 -4.03 -14.47 0.23
CA GLU A 410 -4.54 -15.12 1.45
C GLU A 410 -3.91 -16.52 1.63
N ALA A 411 -3.77 -17.28 0.55
CA ALA A 411 -3.10 -18.59 0.57
C ALA A 411 -1.60 -18.49 0.89
N ALA A 412 -0.92 -17.43 0.43
CA ALA A 412 0.47 -17.16 0.75
C ALA A 412 0.65 -16.76 2.23
N MET A 413 -0.24 -15.92 2.76
CA MET A 413 -0.27 -15.57 4.20
C MET A 413 -0.50 -16.82 5.08
N ASP A 414 -1.42 -17.71 4.70
CA ASP A 414 -1.64 -18.98 5.39
C ASP A 414 -0.39 -19.86 5.38
N ALA A 415 0.33 -19.91 4.25
CA ALA A 415 1.59 -20.63 4.15
C ALA A 415 2.71 -20.01 5.00
N ALA A 416 2.85 -18.68 4.98
CA ALA A 416 3.81 -17.96 5.82
C ALA A 416 3.56 -18.18 7.31
N ARG A 417 2.30 -18.11 7.73
CA ARG A 417 1.88 -18.47 9.08
C ARG A 417 2.21 -19.92 9.43
N GLY A 418 1.99 -20.84 8.50
CA GLY A 418 2.36 -22.26 8.65
C GLY A 418 3.86 -22.48 8.84
N MET A 419 4.70 -21.54 8.37
CA MET A 419 6.16 -21.53 8.54
C MET A 419 6.61 -20.77 9.80
N GLY A 420 5.69 -20.29 10.62
CA GLY A 420 5.99 -19.65 11.91
C GLY A 420 6.06 -18.13 11.89
N GLN A 421 5.82 -17.49 10.74
CA GLN A 421 5.80 -16.03 10.63
C GLN A 421 4.40 -15.48 10.88
N LEU A 422 4.23 -14.64 11.90
CA LEU A 422 2.95 -14.04 12.22
C LEU A 422 2.56 -13.01 11.15
N GLN A 423 1.36 -13.14 10.58
CA GLN A 423 0.78 -12.17 9.65
C GLN A 423 -0.28 -11.35 10.39
N VAL A 424 -0.15 -10.02 10.41
CA VAL A 424 -1.07 -9.07 11.05
C VAL A 424 -1.72 -8.22 9.97
N ASN A 425 -3.05 -8.22 9.92
CA ASN A 425 -3.82 -7.51 8.91
C ASN A 425 -4.83 -6.60 9.62
N PRO A 426 -4.77 -5.28 9.43
CA PRO A 426 -5.82 -4.36 9.85
C PRO A 426 -7.17 -4.74 9.23
N ALA A 427 -8.27 -4.49 9.95
CA ALA A 427 -9.61 -4.87 9.49
C ALA A 427 -10.14 -3.98 8.34
N GLY A 428 -9.48 -2.85 8.05
CA GLY A 428 -9.92 -1.84 7.10
C GLY A 428 -10.93 -0.84 7.68
N ASN A 429 -11.11 0.28 6.97
CA ASN A 429 -11.80 1.48 7.47
C ASN A 429 -13.13 1.74 6.75
N LEU A 430 -13.89 0.69 6.41
CA LEU A 430 -15.14 0.79 5.63
C LEU A 430 -16.42 0.93 6.46
N ALA A 431 -16.34 0.80 7.78
CA ALA A 431 -17.54 0.60 8.61
C ALA A 431 -18.57 1.74 8.49
N ASP A 432 -18.14 2.98 8.26
CA ASP A 432 -19.00 4.15 8.10
C ASP A 432 -18.75 4.92 6.79
N SER A 433 -18.09 4.28 5.82
CA SER A 433 -17.76 4.89 4.53
C SER A 433 -18.93 4.88 3.54
N GLY A 434 -20.04 4.18 3.84
CA GLY A 434 -21.15 4.05 2.89
C GLY A 434 -20.85 3.19 1.66
N LYS A 435 -19.70 2.50 1.64
CA LYS A 435 -19.22 1.68 0.51
C LYS A 435 -19.61 0.21 0.56
N HIS A 436 -20.39 -0.19 1.55
CA HIS A 436 -20.89 -1.55 1.71
C HIS A 436 -22.38 -1.54 2.01
N THR A 437 -23.10 -2.44 1.36
CA THR A 437 -24.47 -2.80 1.76
C THR A 437 -24.69 -4.30 1.64
N SER A 438 -25.67 -4.80 2.36
CA SER A 438 -26.13 -6.18 2.25
C SER A 438 -27.64 -6.23 2.09
N VAL A 439 -28.10 -6.96 1.08
CA VAL A 439 -29.53 -7.14 0.78
C VAL A 439 -29.88 -8.62 0.71
N THR A 440 -31.15 -8.96 0.95
CA THR A 440 -31.67 -10.30 0.64
C THR A 440 -32.27 -10.26 -0.76
N ILE A 441 -31.70 -11.03 -1.69
CA ILE A 441 -32.22 -11.18 -3.05
C ILE A 441 -33.16 -12.38 -3.12
N SER A 442 -34.19 -12.29 -3.94
CA SER A 442 -35.19 -13.33 -4.20
C SER A 442 -35.78 -13.14 -5.60
N SER A 443 -36.89 -13.80 -5.91
CA SER A 443 -37.62 -13.58 -7.16
C SER A 443 -38.22 -12.16 -7.26
N GLU A 444 -38.41 -11.48 -6.12
CA GLU A 444 -38.76 -10.06 -6.11
C GLU A 444 -37.49 -9.21 -6.24
N PRO A 445 -37.36 -8.34 -7.27
CA PRO A 445 -36.18 -7.52 -7.45
C PRO A 445 -36.00 -6.47 -6.35
N VAL A 446 -34.75 -6.24 -5.97
CA VAL A 446 -34.33 -5.23 -4.99
C VAL A 446 -33.44 -4.20 -5.68
N ASP A 447 -33.64 -2.93 -5.38
CA ASP A 447 -32.80 -1.84 -5.84
C ASP A 447 -31.70 -1.54 -4.80
N ILE A 448 -30.47 -1.47 -5.26
CA ILE A 448 -29.30 -0.93 -4.56
C ILE A 448 -28.95 0.37 -5.26
N LEU A 449 -28.80 1.45 -4.48
CA LEU A 449 -28.54 2.79 -5.00
C LEU A 449 -27.18 3.26 -4.52
N PHE A 450 -26.47 3.98 -5.39
CA PHE A 450 -25.28 4.75 -5.01
C PHE A 450 -25.28 6.05 -5.81
N ASP A 451 -24.72 7.08 -5.21
CA ASP A 451 -24.59 8.39 -5.82
C ASP A 451 -23.13 8.55 -6.30
N VAL A 452 -22.97 9.29 -7.40
CA VAL A 452 -21.66 9.70 -7.95
C VAL A 452 -21.78 11.20 -8.11
N ASP A 453 -21.30 11.95 -7.12
CA ASP A 453 -21.39 13.40 -7.11
C ASP A 453 -20.14 14.05 -7.73
N ASP A 454 -20.24 15.34 -8.05
CA ASP A 454 -19.14 16.19 -8.54
C ASP A 454 -18.13 16.55 -7.42
N GLY A 455 -17.95 15.61 -6.49
CA GLY A 455 -17.58 15.81 -5.10
C GLY A 455 -16.18 16.37 -4.82
N PHE A 456 -15.95 16.61 -3.53
CA PHE A 456 -14.83 17.35 -2.91
C PHE A 456 -13.41 16.97 -3.38
N TYR A 457 -13.22 15.77 -3.93
CA TYR A 457 -11.93 15.19 -4.28
C TYR A 457 -11.56 15.30 -5.76
N GLY A 458 -12.45 15.80 -6.63
CA GLY A 458 -12.19 16.01 -8.06
C GLY A 458 -13.05 15.14 -8.99
N ASP A 459 -12.74 15.20 -10.28
CA ASP A 459 -13.48 14.47 -11.31
C ASP A 459 -13.18 12.97 -11.26
N LEU A 460 -14.23 12.13 -11.14
CA LEU A 460 -14.12 10.68 -11.07
C LEU A 460 -13.94 10.05 -12.45
N GLU A 461 -12.82 9.39 -12.68
CA GLU A 461 -12.52 8.69 -13.94
C GLU A 461 -13.07 7.26 -13.98
N VAL A 462 -13.41 6.68 -12.82
CA VAL A 462 -13.84 5.28 -12.75
C VAL A 462 -14.54 4.95 -11.43
N VAL A 463 -15.47 3.99 -11.48
CA VAL A 463 -16.12 3.39 -10.31
C VAL A 463 -16.00 1.86 -10.38
N TYR A 464 -15.63 1.26 -9.25
CA TYR A 464 -15.50 -0.17 -9.06
C TYR A 464 -16.64 -0.71 -8.20
N LEU A 465 -17.25 -1.81 -8.62
CA LEU A 465 -18.20 -2.56 -7.79
C LEU A 465 -17.82 -4.03 -7.70
N SER A 466 -18.13 -4.64 -6.57
CA SER A 466 -18.16 -6.09 -6.41
C SER A 466 -19.43 -6.55 -5.70
N LEU A 467 -20.10 -7.54 -6.28
CA LEU A 467 -21.30 -8.16 -5.73
C LEU A 467 -20.99 -9.60 -5.37
N HIS A 468 -21.19 -9.99 -4.11
CA HIS A 468 -20.84 -11.31 -3.60
C HIS A 468 -22.08 -12.04 -3.10
N TRP A 469 -22.23 -13.32 -3.45
CA TRP A 469 -23.29 -14.18 -2.93
C TRP A 469 -22.85 -15.65 -2.82
N PRO A 470 -23.50 -16.47 -1.99
CA PRO A 470 -23.22 -17.91 -1.94
C PRO A 470 -23.45 -18.57 -3.30
N ALA A 471 -22.49 -19.39 -3.74
CA ALA A 471 -22.47 -19.97 -5.07
C ALA A 471 -23.75 -20.74 -5.42
N THR A 472 -24.19 -20.63 -6.67
CA THR A 472 -25.45 -21.22 -7.14
C THR A 472 -25.47 -21.53 -8.62
N ASP A 473 -26.12 -22.63 -8.99
CA ASP A 473 -26.34 -22.97 -10.40
C ASP A 473 -27.51 -22.16 -11.01
N GLU A 474 -28.27 -21.48 -10.16
CA GLU A 474 -29.35 -20.58 -10.55
C GLU A 474 -28.80 -19.17 -10.88
N GLU A 475 -29.37 -18.54 -11.90
CA GLU A 475 -28.92 -17.24 -12.37
C GLU A 475 -29.26 -16.12 -11.36
N VAL A 476 -28.29 -15.23 -11.15
CA VAL A 476 -28.47 -13.95 -10.45
C VAL A 476 -28.45 -12.87 -11.51
N HIS A 477 -29.58 -12.20 -11.66
CA HIS A 477 -29.77 -11.13 -12.62
C HIS A 477 -29.42 -9.80 -11.98
N ILE A 478 -28.64 -9.00 -12.69
CA ILE A 478 -28.18 -7.69 -12.22
C ILE A 478 -28.34 -6.72 -13.38
N GLU A 479 -29.22 -5.74 -13.22
CA GLU A 479 -29.39 -4.61 -14.14
C GLU A 479 -28.78 -3.35 -13.54
N ILE A 480 -28.09 -2.56 -14.34
CA ILE A 480 -27.66 -1.21 -13.97
C ILE A 480 -28.47 -0.16 -14.73
N THR A 481 -28.82 0.93 -14.05
CA THR A 481 -29.34 2.15 -14.66
C THR A 481 -28.34 3.26 -14.40
N VAL A 482 -27.69 3.72 -15.47
CA VAL A 482 -26.82 4.91 -15.48
C VAL A 482 -27.71 6.16 -15.51
N PRO A 483 -27.34 7.27 -14.84
CA PRO A 483 -28.12 8.51 -14.92
C PRO A 483 -28.39 8.93 -16.36
N GLY A 484 -29.66 9.11 -16.71
CA GLY A 484 -30.09 9.52 -18.05
C GLY A 484 -30.31 8.39 -19.05
N ASP A 485 -29.96 7.15 -18.72
CA ASP A 485 -30.03 6.01 -19.64
C ASP A 485 -31.15 5.01 -19.29
N ASP A 486 -31.47 4.15 -20.26
CA ASP A 486 -32.31 2.97 -20.03
C ASP A 486 -31.53 1.88 -19.26
N PRO A 487 -32.21 1.00 -18.49
CA PRO A 487 -31.56 -0.09 -17.77
C PRO A 487 -30.85 -1.07 -18.71
N VAL A 488 -29.70 -1.58 -18.26
CA VAL A 488 -28.89 -2.55 -18.99
C VAL A 488 -28.58 -3.75 -18.08
N GLU A 489 -28.89 -4.96 -18.55
CA GLU A 489 -28.61 -6.20 -17.82
C GLU A 489 -27.17 -6.68 -18.06
N PHE A 490 -26.44 -6.96 -16.97
CA PHE A 490 -25.11 -7.55 -17.04
C PHE A 490 -25.20 -9.03 -17.43
N GLY A 491 -24.49 -9.41 -18.51
CA GLY A 491 -24.37 -10.80 -18.92
C GLY A 491 -23.59 -11.67 -17.93
N ALA A 492 -23.74 -12.99 -18.05
CA ALA A 492 -23.06 -13.96 -17.18
C ALA A 492 -21.55 -14.13 -17.47
N GLY A 493 -21.12 -13.90 -18.71
CA GLY A 493 -19.70 -13.92 -19.13
C GLY A 493 -19.06 -12.53 -19.11
N GLY A 494 -17.76 -12.42 -19.39
CA GLY A 494 -17.09 -11.13 -19.60
C GLY A 494 -17.91 -10.26 -20.56
N TRP A 495 -18.48 -9.19 -20.02
CA TRP A 495 -19.54 -8.42 -20.65
C TRP A 495 -19.07 -6.98 -20.75
N LEU A 496 -19.16 -6.43 -21.96
CA LEU A 496 -18.84 -5.04 -22.26
C LEU A 496 -20.06 -4.43 -22.94
N ALA A 497 -20.55 -3.31 -22.42
CA ALA A 497 -21.52 -2.48 -23.13
C ALA A 497 -21.13 -1.01 -23.03
N ALA A 498 -21.54 -0.26 -24.05
CA ALA A 498 -21.55 1.19 -24.00
C ALA A 498 -23.01 1.64 -23.90
N THR A 499 -23.27 2.59 -23.02
CA THR A 499 -24.51 3.36 -22.97
C THR A 499 -24.24 4.76 -23.52
N ASP A 500 -25.25 5.64 -23.53
CA ASP A 500 -25.02 7.02 -23.93
C ASP A 500 -24.12 7.75 -22.91
N ASN A 501 -24.14 7.34 -21.64
CA ASN A 501 -23.48 8.05 -20.53
C ASN A 501 -22.40 7.24 -19.79
N ALA A 502 -22.09 6.01 -20.19
CA ALA A 502 -21.03 5.20 -19.57
C ALA A 502 -20.50 4.09 -20.48
N SER A 503 -19.27 3.66 -20.21
CA SER A 503 -18.76 2.35 -20.63
C SER A 503 -18.80 1.41 -19.43
N LEU A 504 -19.37 0.23 -19.63
CA LEU A 504 -19.63 -0.73 -18.57
C LEU A 504 -18.93 -2.05 -18.88
N TRP A 505 -18.17 -2.56 -17.91
CA TRP A 505 -17.62 -3.90 -17.96
C TRP A 505 -18.07 -4.70 -16.75
N SER A 506 -18.34 -5.99 -16.93
CA SER A 506 -18.56 -6.89 -15.80
C SER A 506 -18.10 -8.31 -16.09
N ARG A 507 -17.76 -9.05 -15.02
CA ARG A 507 -17.46 -10.47 -15.11
C ARG A 507 -17.79 -11.20 -13.81
N THR A 508 -18.23 -12.44 -13.95
CA THR A 508 -18.52 -13.33 -12.81
C THR A 508 -17.35 -14.31 -12.60
N ASP A 509 -16.92 -14.48 -11.35
CA ASP A 509 -15.99 -15.52 -10.90
C ASP A 509 -16.67 -16.39 -9.82
N ARG A 510 -16.22 -17.63 -9.68
CA ARG A 510 -16.64 -18.57 -8.63
C ARG A 510 -15.43 -19.05 -7.86
N THR A 511 -15.39 -18.74 -6.58
CA THR A 511 -14.28 -19.08 -5.70
C THR A 511 -14.24 -20.55 -5.33
N ALA A 512 -13.07 -21.03 -4.93
CA ALA A 512 -12.88 -22.38 -4.41
C ALA A 512 -13.65 -22.64 -3.10
N ARG A 513 -14.11 -21.60 -2.41
CA ARG A 513 -14.87 -21.70 -1.15
C ARG A 513 -16.38 -21.53 -1.35
N GLY A 514 -16.84 -21.53 -2.60
CA GLY A 514 -18.27 -21.54 -2.91
C GLY A 514 -18.93 -20.17 -2.79
N MET A 515 -18.21 -19.10 -3.14
CA MET A 515 -18.77 -17.78 -3.35
C MET A 515 -18.80 -17.47 -4.84
N ASP A 516 -19.90 -16.94 -5.33
CA ASP A 516 -19.96 -16.26 -6.63
C ASP A 516 -19.70 -14.77 -6.40
N MET A 517 -18.89 -14.18 -7.27
CA MET A 517 -18.54 -12.77 -7.26
C MET A 517 -18.78 -12.18 -8.64
N ARG A 518 -19.46 -11.03 -8.73
CA ARG A 518 -19.51 -10.23 -9.96
C ARG A 518 -18.81 -8.90 -9.75
N ASP A 519 -17.74 -8.72 -10.51
CA ASP A 519 -17.01 -7.47 -10.58
C ASP A 519 -17.59 -6.61 -11.70
N VAL A 520 -17.74 -5.32 -11.43
CA VAL A 520 -18.21 -4.33 -12.40
C VAL A 520 -17.26 -3.15 -12.39
N LEU A 521 -17.01 -2.65 -13.59
CA LEU A 521 -16.32 -1.40 -13.85
C LEU A 521 -17.28 -0.44 -14.56
N ILE A 522 -17.33 0.79 -14.09
CA ILE A 522 -18.02 1.89 -14.75
C ILE A 522 -16.97 2.94 -15.08
N SER A 523 -16.82 3.25 -16.36
CA SER A 523 -15.92 4.30 -16.83
C SER A 523 -16.68 5.30 -17.71
N PRO A 524 -16.10 6.46 -18.03
CA PRO A 524 -16.70 7.44 -18.92
C PRO A 524 -17.10 6.83 -20.26
N PRO A 525 -18.12 7.39 -20.94
CA PRO A 525 -18.39 7.03 -22.32
C PRO A 525 -17.20 7.43 -23.20
N SER A 526 -17.04 6.75 -24.34
CA SER A 526 -15.91 6.97 -25.25
C SER A 526 -15.73 8.44 -25.63
N GLY A 527 -14.57 9.01 -25.29
CA GLY A 527 -14.20 10.39 -25.62
C GLY A 527 -14.51 11.41 -24.52
N GLU A 528 -15.01 10.96 -23.37
CA GLU A 528 -15.12 11.74 -22.14
C GLU A 528 -14.09 11.23 -21.11
N ASP A 529 -13.75 12.11 -20.15
CA ASP A 529 -12.76 11.82 -19.10
C ASP A 529 -13.42 11.60 -17.72
N VAL A 530 -14.72 11.85 -17.59
CA VAL A 530 -15.43 11.83 -16.30
C VAL A 530 -16.64 10.91 -16.34
N VAL A 531 -16.81 10.10 -15.29
CA VAL A 531 -17.98 9.25 -15.08
C VAL A 531 -19.21 10.14 -14.90
N THR A 532 -20.31 9.78 -15.54
CA THR A 532 -21.54 10.57 -15.46
C THR A 532 -22.02 10.71 -14.01
N TYR A 533 -22.16 11.95 -13.56
CA TYR A 533 -22.68 12.27 -12.24
C TYR A 533 -24.16 11.94 -12.06
N GLY A 534 -24.54 11.61 -10.84
CA GLY A 534 -25.90 11.38 -10.40
C GLY A 534 -26.11 10.02 -9.76
N ARG A 535 -27.39 9.68 -9.57
CA ARG A 535 -27.80 8.46 -8.89
C ARG A 535 -27.81 7.27 -9.83
N TYR A 536 -26.95 6.29 -9.54
CA TYR A 536 -26.97 4.98 -10.17
C TYR A 536 -27.91 4.04 -9.42
N ARG A 537 -28.46 3.07 -10.16
CA ARG A 537 -29.30 2.02 -9.59
C ARG A 537 -28.85 0.66 -10.10
N LEU A 538 -28.56 -0.25 -9.19
CA LEU A 538 -28.42 -1.67 -9.46
C LEU A 538 -29.71 -2.37 -9.04
N ARG A 539 -30.37 -3.06 -9.95
CA ARG A 539 -31.55 -3.87 -9.67
C ARG A 539 -31.17 -5.34 -9.73
N VAL A 540 -31.41 -6.06 -8.64
CA VAL A 540 -30.91 -7.44 -8.47
C VAL A 540 -32.01 -8.39 -8.07
N TRP A 541 -32.05 -9.56 -8.71
CA TRP A 541 -32.97 -10.65 -8.36
C TRP A 541 -32.40 -12.02 -8.72
N THR A 542 -33.05 -13.07 -8.22
CA THR A 542 -32.73 -14.45 -8.60
C THR A 542 -34.01 -15.27 -8.58
N GLU A 543 -34.13 -16.24 -9.47
CA GLU A 543 -35.24 -17.21 -9.40
C GLU A 543 -35.09 -18.19 -8.23
N ALA A 544 -33.95 -18.12 -7.54
CA ALA A 544 -33.57 -19.02 -6.47
C ALA A 544 -34.22 -18.74 -5.12
N SER A 545 -33.95 -19.68 -4.21
CA SER A 545 -34.18 -19.48 -2.78
C SER A 545 -33.52 -18.18 -2.30
N PRO A 546 -34.21 -17.41 -1.43
CA PRO A 546 -33.68 -16.16 -0.92
C PRO A 546 -32.29 -16.31 -0.31
N ARG A 547 -31.41 -15.35 -0.61
CA ARG A 547 -30.01 -15.37 -0.16
C ARG A 547 -29.49 -13.96 0.06
N THR A 548 -28.46 -13.85 0.89
CA THR A 548 -27.77 -12.58 1.12
C THR A 548 -26.83 -12.29 -0.04
N LEU A 549 -26.89 -11.06 -0.53
CA LEU A 549 -25.92 -10.47 -1.44
C LEU A 549 -25.23 -9.31 -0.73
N HIS A 550 -23.91 -9.24 -0.83
CA HIS A 550 -23.11 -8.09 -0.40
C HIS A 550 -22.72 -7.28 -1.63
N ALA A 551 -22.84 -5.97 -1.57
CA ALA A 551 -22.36 -5.08 -2.61
C ALA A 551 -21.33 -4.11 -2.03
N PHE A 552 -20.23 -3.97 -2.73
CA PHE A 552 -19.08 -3.16 -2.38
C PHE A 552 -18.82 -2.13 -3.47
N LEU A 553 -18.41 -0.93 -3.07
CA LEU A 553 -18.15 0.21 -3.95
C LEU A 553 -16.74 0.76 -3.66
N ALA A 554 -15.99 1.12 -4.69
CA ALA A 554 -14.75 1.87 -4.55
C ALA A 554 -14.55 2.82 -5.73
N ASP A 555 -13.71 3.82 -5.51
CA ASP A 555 -13.28 4.79 -6.50
C ASP A 555 -11.89 5.32 -6.10
N PRO A 556 -11.07 5.82 -7.07
CA PRO A 556 -9.69 6.20 -6.81
C PRO A 556 -9.55 7.46 -5.94
N LEU A 557 -10.58 8.29 -5.82
CA LEU A 557 -10.47 9.60 -5.16
C LEU A 557 -10.83 9.54 -3.68
N SER A 558 -11.96 8.91 -3.35
CA SER A 558 -12.46 8.88 -1.98
C SER A 558 -11.84 7.74 -1.17
N GLY A 559 -11.18 6.75 -1.79
CA GLY A 559 -10.37 5.74 -1.10
C GLY A 559 -11.09 4.99 0.02
N TRP A 560 -10.65 5.12 1.27
CA TRP A 560 -11.38 4.61 2.45
C TRP A 560 -12.40 5.60 3.03
N GLY A 561 -12.39 6.85 2.58
CA GLY A 561 -13.33 7.88 2.96
C GLY A 561 -14.77 7.57 2.52
N ARG A 562 -15.70 8.44 2.91
CA ARG A 562 -17.12 8.28 2.58
C ARG A 562 -17.36 8.33 1.07
N ALA A 563 -18.14 7.37 0.58
CA ALA A 563 -18.88 7.56 -0.65
C ALA A 563 -19.96 8.62 -0.36
N GLU A 564 -20.00 9.65 -1.20
CA GLU A 564 -21.04 10.69 -1.16
C GLU A 564 -22.20 10.34 -2.08
#